data_AF-A0A9P8CN47-F1
#
_entry.id   AF-A0A9P8CN47-F1
#
_cell.length_a   1.000
_cell.length_b   1.000
_cell.length_c   1.000
_cell.angle_alpha   90.00
_cell.angle_beta   90.00
_cell.angle_gamma   90.00
#
_symmetry.space_group_name_H-M   'P 1'
#
loop_
_entity.id
_entity.type
_entity.pdbx_description
1 polymer ?
#
loop_
_entity_poly.entity_id
_entity_poly.type
_entity_poly.pdbx_seq_one_letter_code
_entity_poly.pdbx_strand_id
1 'polypeptide(L)'
;MAAMSAKQTEEEGWIATTFERKYYHRERVLIKRSLRPNEYRTGFRGLHVPRLGKERLMNEAKSLQFIQQHTDIPVPTVYCYFEDDGAYYLITEYIEGVSMSELPEGQKAVVSEELESHLAKLKTLKSCRLGDIDYWHLRASSQDTYVFCIIDWEYAGFFPPRFEYPFHRRLGPSSAIKGEVDDSFDLLQFLQSEASHSS
;
A
#
# COMPACT_ATOMS: atom_id res chain seq x y z
N MET A 1 9.91 46.98 7.94
CA MET A 1 9.19 45.81 8.50
C MET A 1 9.66 44.58 7.76
N ALA A 2 10.47 43.74 8.40
CA ALA A 2 10.89 42.46 7.82
C ALA A 2 9.77 41.44 8.08
N ALA A 3 9.23 40.86 7.01
CA ALA A 3 8.32 39.74 7.10
C ALA A 3 9.07 38.55 7.72
N MET A 4 8.62 38.11 8.89
CA MET A 4 9.13 36.90 9.52
C MET A 4 8.74 35.71 8.65
N SER A 5 9.74 35.07 8.04
CA SER A 5 9.62 33.74 7.48
C SER A 5 9.16 32.82 8.61
N ALA A 6 7.96 32.24 8.47
CA ALA A 6 7.48 31.22 9.39
C ALA A 6 8.46 30.05 9.34
N LYS A 7 9.27 29.92 10.40
CA LYS A 7 10.07 28.72 10.64
C LYS A 7 9.09 27.55 10.62
N GLN A 8 9.20 26.73 9.60
CA GLN A 8 8.58 25.41 9.55
C GLN A 8 9.15 24.67 10.76
N THR A 9 8.38 24.59 11.85
CA THR A 9 8.72 23.75 13.00
C THR A 9 8.88 22.34 12.46
N GLU A 10 10.09 21.80 12.54
CA GLU A 10 10.36 20.41 12.16
C GLU A 10 9.44 19.52 13.00
N GLU A 11 8.40 18.99 12.35
CA GLU A 11 7.44 18.09 12.97
C GLU A 11 8.24 16.85 13.42
N GLU A 12 8.34 16.63 14.73
CA GLU A 12 9.21 15.60 15.28
C GLU A 12 8.90 14.21 14.70
N GLY A 13 9.93 13.54 14.17
CA GLY A 13 9.83 12.24 13.52
C GLY A 13 9.36 12.30 12.07
N TRP A 14 9.12 13.48 11.48
CA TRP A 14 8.77 13.61 10.07
C TRP A 14 9.91 13.12 9.16
N ILE A 15 9.58 12.23 8.22
CA ILE A 15 10.55 11.68 7.26
C ILE A 15 10.28 12.09 5.81
N ALA A 16 9.00 12.25 5.42
CA ALA A 16 8.65 12.58 4.04
C ALA A 16 7.23 13.14 3.91
N THR A 17 7.01 13.93 2.86
CA THR A 17 5.68 14.41 2.45
C THR A 17 5.50 14.19 0.95
N THR A 18 4.51 13.38 0.57
CA THR A 18 4.11 13.21 -0.83
C THR A 18 2.96 14.13 -1.19
N PHE A 19 2.41 13.99 -2.40
CA PHE A 19 1.16 14.64 -2.78
C PHE A 19 -0.06 14.01 -2.09
N GLU A 20 0.09 12.84 -1.46
CA GLU A 20 -1.02 12.07 -0.89
C GLU A 20 -1.03 12.07 0.65
N ARG A 21 0.14 12.07 1.28
CA ARG A 21 0.29 11.90 2.74
C ARG A 21 1.63 12.38 3.28
N LYS A 22 1.69 12.55 4.60
CA LYS A 22 2.93 12.69 5.37
C LYS A 22 3.30 11.35 6.00
N TYR A 23 4.60 11.16 6.19
CA TYR A 23 5.19 10.00 6.83
C TYR A 23 6.02 10.46 8.03
N TYR A 24 5.89 9.72 9.12
CA TYR A 24 6.70 9.91 10.33
C TYR A 24 7.27 8.57 10.75
N HIS A 25 8.48 8.59 11.31
CA HIS A 25 9.16 7.45 11.89
C HIS A 25 9.61 7.81 13.29
N ARG A 26 9.31 6.92 14.24
CA ARG A 26 9.78 7.02 15.63
C ARG A 26 10.14 5.63 16.10
N GLU A 27 11.43 5.40 16.35
CA GLU A 27 11.96 4.12 16.83
C GLU A 27 11.50 2.92 15.99
N ARG A 28 10.50 2.17 16.47
CA ARG A 28 9.93 0.97 15.83
C ARG A 28 8.54 1.21 15.23
N VAL A 29 8.17 2.46 15.00
CA VAL A 29 6.84 2.87 14.55
C VAL A 29 6.93 3.70 13.28
N LEU A 30 6.14 3.33 12.29
CA LEU A 30 5.87 4.12 11.09
C LEU A 30 4.45 4.69 11.17
N ILE A 31 4.31 5.98 10.90
CA ILE A 31 3.03 6.68 10.88
C ILE A 31 2.80 7.20 9.46
N LYS A 32 1.71 6.75 8.84
CA LYS A 32 1.18 7.33 7.61
C LYS A 32 0.00 8.24 7.98
N ARG A 33 0.02 9.48 7.52
CA ARG A 33 -1.04 10.46 7.79
C ARG A 33 -1.54 11.12 6.52
N SER A 34 -2.83 11.03 6.22
CA SER A 34 -3.42 11.75 5.08
C SER A 34 -3.19 13.27 5.20
N LEU A 35 -3.03 13.95 4.08
CA LEU A 35 -2.93 15.41 4.08
C LEU A 35 -4.26 16.05 4.50
N ARG A 36 -4.18 17.17 5.20
CA ARG A 36 -5.31 18.06 5.46
C ARG A 36 -5.55 18.99 4.25
N PRO A 37 -6.74 19.57 4.09
CA PRO A 37 -7.03 20.48 2.98
C PRO A 37 -6.07 21.67 2.86
N ASN A 38 -5.57 22.20 3.97
CA ASN A 38 -4.58 23.28 4.00
C ASN A 38 -3.15 22.82 3.71
N GLU A 39 -2.89 21.50 3.66
CA GLU A 39 -1.59 20.90 3.34
C GLU A 39 -1.52 20.42 1.89
N TYR A 40 -2.62 20.52 1.13
CA TYR A 40 -2.64 20.15 -0.28
C TYR A 40 -1.66 20.98 -1.09
N ARG A 41 -1.03 20.32 -2.07
CA ARG A 41 0.08 20.88 -2.83
C ARG A 41 -0.35 21.17 -4.26
N THR A 42 0.12 22.29 -4.79
CA THR A 42 -0.10 22.64 -6.20
C THR A 42 0.98 22.01 -7.05
N GLY A 43 0.58 21.15 -8.00
CA GLY A 43 1.46 20.61 -9.05
C GLY A 43 1.31 21.37 -10.36
N PHE A 44 1.94 20.87 -11.43
CA PHE A 44 1.86 21.49 -12.76
C PHE A 44 0.43 21.56 -13.33
N ARG A 45 -0.46 20.68 -12.87
CA ARG A 45 -1.88 20.62 -13.29
C ARG A 45 -2.83 21.38 -12.34
N GLY A 46 -2.30 22.16 -11.39
CA GLY A 46 -3.09 22.88 -10.39
C GLY A 46 -3.07 22.21 -9.01
N LEU A 47 -4.02 22.58 -8.15
CA LEU A 47 -4.14 22.04 -6.80
C LEU A 47 -4.42 20.53 -6.86
N HIS A 48 -3.52 19.73 -6.29
CA HIS A 48 -3.72 18.29 -6.16
C HIS A 48 -4.51 17.99 -4.90
N VAL A 49 -5.68 17.40 -5.07
CA VAL A 49 -6.52 16.93 -3.96
C VAL A 49 -6.37 15.40 -3.87
N PRO A 50 -5.77 14.86 -2.79
CA PRO A 50 -5.67 13.42 -2.59
C PRO A 50 -7.04 12.76 -2.65
N ARG A 51 -7.15 11.67 -3.41
CA ARG A 51 -8.41 10.93 -3.53
C ARG A 51 -8.44 9.80 -2.53
N LEU A 52 -9.55 9.70 -1.80
CA LEU A 52 -9.84 8.59 -0.90
C LEU A 52 -8.71 8.31 0.11
N GLY A 53 -8.07 9.37 0.62
CA GLY A 53 -6.89 9.23 1.47
C GLY A 53 -7.18 8.48 2.77
N LYS A 54 -8.36 8.68 3.35
CA LYS A 54 -8.84 7.96 4.53
C LYS A 54 -9.12 6.49 4.20
N GLU A 55 -9.90 6.26 3.16
CA GLU A 55 -10.33 4.92 2.75
C GLU A 55 -9.14 4.05 2.37
N ARG A 56 -8.14 4.61 1.67
CA ARG A 56 -6.89 3.91 1.32
C ARG A 56 -6.05 3.52 2.53
N LEU A 57 -5.89 4.41 3.50
CA LEU A 57 -5.19 4.09 4.75
C LEU A 57 -5.96 3.07 5.59
N MET A 58 -7.29 3.16 5.62
CA MET A 58 -8.13 2.16 6.28
C MET A 58 -8.05 0.80 5.57
N ASN A 59 -8.00 0.79 4.23
CA ASN A 59 -7.83 -0.40 3.41
C ASN A 59 -6.51 -1.09 3.73
N GLU A 60 -5.42 -0.31 3.80
CA GLU A 60 -4.10 -0.82 4.19
C GLU A 60 -4.15 -1.46 5.57
N ALA A 61 -4.72 -0.77 6.57
CA ALA A 61 -4.82 -1.27 7.94
C ALA A 61 -5.56 -2.61 8.02
N LYS A 62 -6.75 -2.68 7.40
CA LYS A 62 -7.56 -3.91 7.40
C LYS A 62 -6.88 -5.04 6.62
N SER A 63 -6.21 -4.73 5.52
CA SER A 63 -5.48 -5.72 4.71
C SER A 63 -4.31 -6.31 5.50
N LEU A 64 -3.51 -5.48 6.18
CA LEU A 64 -2.42 -5.92 7.05
C LEU A 64 -2.93 -6.85 8.16
N GLN A 65 -4.00 -6.45 8.85
CA GLN A 65 -4.62 -7.28 9.89
C GLN A 65 -5.16 -8.59 9.32
N PHE A 66 -5.75 -8.57 8.13
CA PHE A 66 -6.27 -9.76 7.47
C PHE A 66 -5.15 -10.75 7.12
N ILE A 67 -4.07 -10.29 6.48
CA ILE A 67 -2.92 -11.13 6.13
C ILE A 67 -2.27 -11.73 7.38
N GLN A 68 -2.06 -10.91 8.43
CA GLN A 68 -1.47 -11.37 9.69
C GLN A 68 -2.35 -12.42 10.41
N GLN A 69 -3.67 -12.36 10.27
CA GLN A 69 -4.60 -13.30 10.90
C GLN A 69 -4.79 -14.61 10.12
N HIS A 70 -4.63 -14.57 8.79
CA HIS A 70 -5.02 -15.68 7.90
C HIS A 70 -3.83 -16.36 7.24
N THR A 71 -2.62 -15.84 7.40
CA THR A 71 -1.40 -16.37 6.79
C THR A 71 -0.22 -16.24 7.74
N ASP A 72 0.86 -16.93 7.40
CA ASP A 72 2.20 -16.76 7.95
C ASP A 72 3.05 -15.76 7.15
N ILE A 73 2.45 -15.04 6.19
CA ILE A 73 3.15 -14.03 5.41
C ILE A 73 3.47 -12.88 6.36
N PRO A 74 4.74 -12.49 6.48
CA PRO A 74 5.09 -11.46 7.42
C PRO A 74 4.73 -10.09 6.85
N VAL A 75 3.96 -9.35 7.63
CA VAL A 75 3.47 -8.00 7.32
C VAL A 75 3.62 -7.11 8.56
N PRO A 76 3.72 -5.78 8.42
CA PRO A 76 3.86 -4.91 9.58
C PRO A 76 2.66 -5.03 10.52
N THR A 77 2.93 -5.11 11.82
CA THR A 77 1.87 -5.11 12.83
C THR A 77 1.14 -3.76 12.83
N VAL A 78 -0.19 -3.77 12.78
CA VAL A 78 -0.99 -2.55 12.91
C VAL A 78 -1.21 -2.25 14.39
N TYR A 79 -0.70 -1.12 14.88
CA TYR A 79 -0.91 -0.70 16.27
C TYR A 79 -2.25 0.00 16.45
N CYS A 80 -2.56 0.97 15.59
CA CYS A 80 -3.87 1.62 15.55
C CYS A 80 -4.05 2.43 14.27
N TYR A 81 -5.30 2.83 14.02
CA TYR A 81 -5.66 3.80 13.00
C TYR A 81 -6.86 4.61 13.49
N PHE A 82 -6.87 5.92 13.23
CA PHE A 82 -7.90 6.82 13.73
C PHE A 82 -7.94 8.11 12.92
N GLU A 83 -9.00 8.89 13.11
CA GLU A 83 -9.14 10.22 12.56
C GLU A 83 -8.88 11.26 13.66
N ASP A 84 -8.05 12.25 13.34
CA ASP A 84 -7.74 13.37 14.23
C ASP A 84 -7.46 14.64 13.40
N ASP A 85 -8.08 15.75 13.80
CA ASP A 85 -7.95 17.07 13.17
C ASP A 85 -8.03 17.03 11.62
N GLY A 86 -9.07 16.38 11.10
CA GLY A 86 -9.34 16.28 9.66
C GLY A 86 -8.29 15.48 8.86
N ALA A 87 -7.42 14.73 9.54
CA ALA A 87 -6.48 13.80 8.95
C ALA A 87 -6.71 12.39 9.48
N TYR A 88 -6.43 11.40 8.64
CA TYR A 88 -6.49 10.00 9.01
C TYR A 88 -5.09 9.45 9.22
N TYR A 89 -4.90 8.71 10.31
CA TYR A 89 -3.64 8.16 10.76
C TYR A 89 -3.69 6.64 10.69
N LEU A 90 -2.61 6.06 10.18
CA LEU A 90 -2.30 4.64 10.28
C LEU A 90 -0.93 4.51 10.94
N ILE A 91 -0.89 3.81 12.06
CA ILE A 91 0.31 3.57 12.86
C ILE A 91 0.63 2.08 12.80
N THR A 92 1.80 1.74 12.27
CA THR A 92 2.27 0.36 12.10
C THR A 92 3.67 0.18 12.68
N GLU A 93 4.08 -1.08 12.83
CA GLU A 93 5.48 -1.44 13.02
C GLU A 93 6.33 -0.87 11.87
N TYR A 94 7.46 -0.28 12.22
CA TYR A 94 8.50 0.07 11.26
C TYR A 94 9.36 -1.17 11.03
N ILE A 95 9.42 -1.61 9.78
CA ILE A 95 10.25 -2.73 9.36
C ILE A 95 11.51 -2.16 8.72
N GLU A 96 12.64 -2.39 9.38
CA GLU A 96 13.94 -2.09 8.80
C GLU A 96 14.22 -3.09 7.68
N GLY A 97 14.47 -2.57 6.49
CA GLY A 97 14.62 -3.38 5.29
C GLY A 97 15.53 -2.72 4.27
N VAL A 98 16.07 -3.55 3.38
CA VAL A 98 16.90 -3.14 2.25
C VAL A 98 16.07 -3.25 0.98
N SER A 99 16.18 -2.26 0.09
CA SER A 99 15.49 -2.32 -1.20
C SER A 99 15.98 -3.53 -2.01
N MET A 100 15.08 -4.22 -2.71
CA MET A 100 15.43 -5.32 -3.63
C MET A 100 16.51 -4.91 -4.65
N SER A 101 16.54 -3.64 -5.05
CA SER A 101 17.55 -3.09 -5.99
C SER A 101 18.97 -3.10 -5.42
N GLU A 102 19.10 -3.05 -4.11
CA GLU A 102 20.38 -2.98 -3.37
C GLU A 102 20.89 -4.36 -2.95
N LEU A 103 20.05 -5.40 -3.08
CA LEU A 103 20.46 -6.77 -2.77
C LEU A 103 21.46 -7.29 -3.82
N PRO A 104 22.45 -8.12 -3.42
CA PRO A 104 23.26 -8.88 -4.35
C PRO A 104 22.41 -9.84 -5.20
N GLU A 105 22.83 -10.11 -6.43
CA GLU A 105 22.04 -10.91 -7.37
C GLU A 105 21.69 -12.32 -6.84
N GLY A 106 22.62 -12.96 -6.11
CA GLY A 106 22.36 -14.25 -5.47
C GLY A 106 21.27 -14.19 -4.39
N GLN A 107 21.13 -13.08 -3.68
CA GLN A 107 20.06 -12.89 -2.69
C GLN A 107 18.74 -12.54 -3.35
N LYS A 108 18.74 -11.78 -4.46
CA LYS A 108 17.51 -11.49 -5.22
C LYS A 108 16.81 -12.75 -5.69
N ALA A 109 17.57 -13.76 -6.13
CA ALA A 109 17.00 -15.04 -6.54
C ALA A 109 16.24 -15.72 -5.39
N VAL A 110 16.84 -15.77 -4.19
CA VAL A 110 16.21 -16.33 -2.98
C VAL A 110 14.95 -15.57 -2.61
N VAL A 111 15.02 -14.23 -2.56
CA VAL A 111 13.85 -13.40 -2.22
C VAL A 111 12.75 -13.51 -3.29
N SER A 112 13.12 -13.69 -4.56
CA SER A 112 12.14 -13.90 -5.63
C SER A 112 11.40 -15.23 -5.45
N GLU A 113 12.10 -16.31 -5.11
CA GLU A 113 11.46 -17.60 -4.82
C GLU A 113 10.52 -17.51 -3.60
N GLU A 114 10.94 -16.81 -2.55
CA GLU A 114 10.10 -16.57 -1.37
C GLU A 114 8.84 -15.75 -1.71
N LEU A 115 9.01 -14.68 -2.50
CA LEU A 115 7.89 -13.86 -2.97
C LEU A 115 6.89 -14.67 -3.80
N GLU A 116 7.35 -15.55 -4.69
CA GLU A 116 6.47 -16.43 -5.46
C GLU A 116 5.70 -17.41 -4.55
N SER A 117 6.33 -17.91 -3.49
CA SER A 117 5.67 -18.73 -2.47
C SER A 117 4.56 -17.96 -1.74
N HIS A 118 4.85 -16.72 -1.29
CA HIS A 118 3.85 -15.86 -0.65
C HIS A 118 2.71 -15.50 -1.62
N LEU A 119 3.02 -15.20 -2.87
CA LEU A 119 2.01 -14.96 -3.92
C LEU A 119 1.12 -16.19 -4.13
N ALA A 120 1.69 -17.40 -4.15
CA ALA A 120 0.92 -18.63 -4.24
C ALA A 120 -0.04 -18.79 -3.06
N LYS A 121 0.40 -18.47 -1.83
CA LYS A 121 -0.46 -18.47 -0.63
C LYS A 121 -1.59 -17.44 -0.75
N LEU A 122 -1.29 -16.20 -1.13
CA LEU A 122 -2.29 -15.15 -1.33
C LEU A 122 -3.36 -15.56 -2.35
N LYS A 123 -2.96 -16.23 -3.43
CA LYS A 123 -3.89 -16.74 -4.47
C LYS A 123 -4.83 -17.84 -3.97
N THR A 124 -4.51 -18.50 -2.86
CA THR A 124 -5.44 -19.46 -2.22
C THR A 124 -6.57 -18.76 -1.47
N LEU A 125 -6.36 -17.51 -1.05
CA LEU A 125 -7.38 -16.69 -0.41
C LEU A 125 -8.40 -16.27 -1.48
N LYS A 126 -9.66 -16.65 -1.29
CA LYS A 126 -10.74 -16.35 -2.25
C LYS A 126 -11.90 -15.66 -1.56
N SER A 127 -12.46 -14.70 -2.26
CA SER A 127 -13.69 -13.99 -1.94
C SER A 127 -14.63 -14.07 -3.13
N CYS A 128 -15.93 -14.17 -2.88
CA CYS A 128 -16.97 -14.01 -3.90
C CYS A 128 -17.44 -12.56 -4.06
N ARG A 129 -16.82 -11.60 -3.35
CA ARG A 129 -17.11 -10.17 -3.42
C ARG A 129 -15.87 -9.38 -3.85
N LEU A 130 -16.02 -8.66 -4.96
CA LEU A 130 -14.99 -7.79 -5.52
C LEU A 130 -14.71 -6.63 -4.55
N GLY A 131 -13.45 -6.47 -4.14
CA GLY A 131 -13.01 -5.32 -3.33
C GLY A 131 -13.60 -5.20 -1.92
N ASP A 132 -14.25 -6.23 -1.38
CA ASP A 132 -14.86 -6.19 -0.04
C ASP A 132 -13.83 -6.59 1.04
N ILE A 133 -13.74 -5.82 2.12
CA ILE A 133 -12.90 -6.11 3.30
C ILE A 133 -13.75 -6.26 4.58
N ASP A 134 -15.08 -6.13 4.49
CA ASP A 134 -15.92 -5.95 5.68
C ASP A 134 -16.38 -7.24 6.36
N TYR A 135 -16.20 -8.42 5.76
CA TYR A 135 -16.62 -9.69 6.36
C TYR A 135 -15.71 -10.86 6.01
N TRP A 136 -14.78 -11.22 6.91
CA TRP A 136 -13.90 -12.38 6.72
C TRP A 136 -13.90 -13.33 7.93
N HIS A 137 -14.12 -14.62 7.65
CA HIS A 137 -13.88 -15.73 8.56
C HIS A 137 -13.10 -16.82 7.81
N LEU A 138 -11.94 -17.24 8.34
CA LEU A 138 -11.40 -18.61 8.37
C LEU A 138 -9.98 -18.59 9.00
N ARG A 139 -9.49 -19.74 9.49
CA ARG A 139 -8.25 -19.86 10.31
C ARG A 139 -7.11 -20.54 9.55
N ALA A 140 -5.83 -20.22 9.85
CA ALA A 140 -4.74 -21.21 9.94
C ALA A 140 -3.38 -20.69 10.51
N SER A 141 -2.54 -21.69 10.82
CA SER A 141 -1.28 -21.86 11.56
C SER A 141 0.01 -21.16 11.07
N SER A 142 0.97 -21.00 11.99
CA SER A 142 2.29 -20.32 11.93
C SER A 142 3.50 -21.20 11.58
N GLN A 143 4.58 -20.60 11.04
CA GLN A 143 5.96 -20.58 11.62
C GLN A 143 6.97 -19.76 10.77
N ASP A 144 7.93 -19.11 11.44
CA ASP A 144 8.94 -18.17 10.91
C ASP A 144 10.26 -18.80 10.41
N THR A 145 10.94 -18.12 9.47
CA THR A 145 12.37 -17.72 9.53
C THR A 145 12.76 -16.85 8.32
N TYR A 146 13.44 -15.72 8.57
CA TYR A 146 13.67 -14.57 7.67
C TYR A 146 12.39 -13.96 7.07
N VAL A 147 12.20 -12.66 7.30
CA VAL A 147 10.92 -11.99 7.05
C VAL A 147 11.04 -11.08 5.84
N PHE A 148 10.67 -11.58 4.66
CA PHE A 148 10.35 -10.71 3.52
C PHE A 148 9.00 -10.03 3.76
N CYS A 149 9.04 -8.78 4.22
CA CYS A 149 7.83 -8.08 4.61
C CYS A 149 7.15 -7.38 3.43
N ILE A 150 5.88 -7.70 3.17
CA ILE A 150 5.09 -7.00 2.13
C ILE A 150 4.40 -5.78 2.75
N ILE A 151 4.60 -4.61 2.17
CA ILE A 151 4.07 -3.32 2.61
C ILE A 151 3.17 -2.68 1.56
N ASP A 152 2.49 -1.59 1.94
CA ASP A 152 1.73 -0.73 1.03
C ASP A 152 0.47 -1.40 0.43
N TRP A 153 -0.32 -2.03 1.30
CA TRP A 153 -1.56 -2.76 0.98
C TRP A 153 -2.78 -1.86 0.74
N GLU A 154 -2.57 -0.58 0.46
CA GLU A 154 -3.66 0.40 0.35
C GLU A 154 -4.59 0.19 -0.85
N TYR A 155 -4.16 -0.58 -1.85
CA TYR A 155 -4.95 -0.98 -3.01
C TYR A 155 -5.27 -2.48 -3.03
N ALA A 156 -4.98 -3.20 -1.95
CA ALA A 156 -5.23 -4.62 -1.88
C ALA A 156 -6.72 -4.93 -1.89
N GLY A 157 -7.06 -6.05 -2.51
CA GLY A 157 -8.42 -6.54 -2.64
C GLY A 157 -8.45 -7.81 -3.48
N PHE A 158 -9.61 -8.45 -3.53
CA PHE A 158 -9.84 -9.59 -4.40
C PHE A 158 -10.21 -9.08 -5.79
N PHE A 159 -9.26 -9.17 -6.72
CA PHE A 159 -9.45 -8.77 -8.11
C PHE A 159 -9.36 -9.99 -9.05
N PRO A 160 -10.03 -9.94 -10.22
CA PRO A 160 -9.84 -10.94 -11.26
C PRO A 160 -8.38 -11.01 -11.71
N PRO A 161 -7.89 -12.18 -12.19
CA PRO A 161 -6.51 -12.33 -12.64
C PRO A 161 -6.05 -11.32 -13.70
N ARG A 162 -6.98 -10.70 -14.44
CA ARG A 162 -6.69 -9.66 -15.44
C ARG A 162 -6.08 -8.40 -14.81
N PHE A 163 -6.28 -8.14 -13.51
CA PHE A 163 -5.71 -7.01 -12.78
C PHE A 163 -4.37 -7.33 -12.12
N GLU A 164 -3.85 -8.55 -12.26
CA GLU A 164 -2.54 -8.93 -11.74
C GLU A 164 -1.44 -8.69 -12.78
N TYR A 165 -0.41 -7.93 -12.40
CA TYR A 165 0.82 -7.80 -13.19
C TYR A 165 2.04 -8.08 -12.31
N PRO A 166 3.00 -8.93 -12.73
CA PRO A 166 4.15 -9.32 -11.91
C PRO A 166 5.23 -8.22 -11.90
N PHE A 167 4.91 -7.07 -11.31
CA PHE A 167 5.79 -5.90 -11.30
C PHE A 167 7.15 -6.18 -10.61
N HIS A 168 7.24 -7.17 -9.73
CA HIS A 168 8.50 -7.58 -9.10
C HIS A 168 9.53 -8.13 -10.11
N ARG A 169 9.08 -8.61 -11.27
CA ARG A 169 9.96 -9.12 -12.34
C ARG A 169 10.44 -8.03 -13.28
N ARG A 170 10.01 -6.78 -13.07
CA ARG A 170 10.28 -5.66 -13.97
C ARG A 170 10.86 -4.46 -13.22
N LEU A 171 11.90 -3.85 -13.78
CA LEU A 171 12.44 -2.58 -13.29
C LEU A 171 11.57 -1.42 -13.78
N GLY A 172 11.14 -0.55 -12.86
CA GLY A 172 10.44 0.70 -13.20
C GLY A 172 9.13 0.91 -12.43
N PRO A 173 8.49 2.08 -12.63
CA PRO A 173 7.24 2.45 -11.95
C PRO A 173 6.09 1.59 -12.44
N SER A 174 5.08 1.28 -11.63
CA SER A 174 3.93 0.41 -11.97
C SER A 174 3.05 0.86 -13.17
N SER A 175 3.37 1.95 -13.84
CA SER A 175 2.75 2.34 -15.12
C SER A 175 3.40 1.63 -16.32
N ALA A 176 2.64 1.51 -17.41
CA ALA A 176 3.18 1.05 -18.69
C ALA A 176 4.36 1.93 -19.11
N ILE A 177 5.53 1.31 -19.34
CA ILE A 177 6.71 2.00 -19.86
C ILE A 177 6.80 1.82 -21.38
N LYS A 178 7.68 2.59 -22.02
CA LYS A 178 7.80 2.66 -23.47
C LYS A 178 7.98 1.27 -24.11
N GLY A 179 6.96 0.82 -24.84
CA GLY A 179 6.92 -0.47 -25.52
C GLY A 179 6.00 -1.51 -24.89
N GLU A 180 5.50 -1.25 -23.68
CA GLU A 180 4.45 -2.05 -23.05
C GLU A 180 3.07 -1.59 -23.51
N VAL A 181 2.11 -2.52 -23.49
CA VAL A 181 0.71 -2.22 -23.73
C VAL A 181 0.15 -1.54 -22.48
N ASP A 182 -0.43 -0.36 -22.66
CA ASP A 182 -1.24 0.29 -21.63
C ASP A 182 -2.60 -0.41 -21.56
N ASP A 183 -2.79 -1.23 -20.53
CA ASP A 183 -3.98 -2.05 -20.30
C ASP A 183 -5.10 -1.28 -19.58
N SER A 184 -4.89 -0.01 -19.24
CA SER A 184 -5.86 0.81 -18.49
C SER A 184 -7.24 0.84 -19.13
N PHE A 185 -7.30 0.93 -20.47
CA PHE A 185 -8.57 0.96 -21.20
C PHE A 185 -9.27 -0.40 -21.19
N ASP A 186 -8.52 -1.48 -21.39
CA ASP A 186 -9.05 -2.85 -21.40
C ASP A 186 -9.59 -3.25 -20.01
N LEU A 187 -8.88 -2.85 -18.95
CA LEU A 187 -9.32 -3.03 -17.57
C LEU A 187 -10.59 -2.23 -17.27
N LEU A 188 -10.66 -0.98 -17.74
CA LEU A 188 -11.85 -0.14 -17.58
C LEU A 188 -13.06 -0.73 -18.31
N GLN A 189 -12.88 -1.20 -19.53
CA GLN A 189 -13.94 -1.82 -20.32
C GLN A 189 -14.48 -3.08 -19.64
N PHE A 190 -13.60 -3.88 -19.04
CA PHE A 190 -14.00 -5.05 -18.24
C PHE A 190 -14.84 -4.64 -17.00
N LEU A 191 -14.43 -3.63 -16.24
CA LEU A 191 -15.23 -3.17 -15.09
C LEU A 191 -16.62 -2.70 -15.52
N GLN A 192 -16.71 -1.99 -16.65
CA GLN A 192 -17.98 -1.53 -17.21
C GLN A 192 -18.88 -2.70 -17.65
N SER A 193 -18.30 -3.78 -18.20
CA SER A 193 -19.08 -4.95 -18.58
C SER A 193 -19.67 -5.68 -17.38
N GLU A 194 -18.91 -5.84 -16.29
CA GLU A 194 -19.39 -6.51 -15.06
C GLU A 194 -20.50 -5.71 -14.36
N ALA A 195 -20.38 -4.37 -14.34
CA ALA A 195 -21.42 -3.50 -13.80
C ALA A 195 -22.76 -3.62 -14.56
N SER A 196 -22.68 -3.85 -15.87
CA SER A 196 -23.86 -3.98 -16.74
C SER A 196 -24.59 -5.32 -16.58
N HIS A 197 -23.92 -6.37 -16.09
CA HIS A 197 -24.52 -7.70 -15.88
C HIS A 197 -25.13 -7.88 -14.47
N SER A 198 -24.86 -6.94 -13.57
CA SER A 198 -25.35 -6.96 -12.17
C SER A 198 -26.61 -6.09 -11.96
N SER A 199 -27.24 -5.64 -13.06
CA SER A 199 -28.46 -4.82 -13.06
C SER A 199 -29.70 -5.62 -13.45
#